data_AF-A0A932INM6-F1
#
_entry.id   AF-A0A932INM6-F1
#
_cell.length_a   1.000
_cell.length_b   1.000
_cell.length_c   1.000
_cell.angle_alpha   90.00
_cell.angle_beta   90.00
_cell.angle_gamma   90.00
#
_symmetry.space_group_name_H-M   'P 1'
#
loop_
_entity.id
_entity.type
_entity.pdbx_description
1 polymer ?
#
loop_
_entity_poly.entity_id
_entity_poly.type
_entity_poly.pdbx_seq_one_letter_code
_entity_poly.pdbx_strand_id
1 'polypeptide(L)'
;MLGRLQRGLQDIYGIDLDVDVEDYLCDAGVAREHDPSASRREMLLVSQSDGADEVQIALYVDRAIIAGLEASHPARWILGDQFDAYCVGLEGVSHFVYLAFHGGRGRPVTELELELQAEVDKFVSCSLAVRQLSDAARLV
;
A
#
# COMPACT_ATOMS: atom_id res chain seq x y z
N MET A 1 1.88 2.62 -10.91
CA MET A 1 2.54 1.46 -10.27
C MET A 1 1.77 0.93 -9.07
N LEU A 2 1.56 1.74 -8.03
CA LEU A 2 0.91 1.35 -6.77
C LEU A 2 -0.53 0.90 -6.97
N GLY A 3 -1.23 1.40 -7.99
CA GLY A 3 -2.55 0.90 -8.38
C GLY A 3 -2.55 -0.60 -8.77
N ARG A 4 -1.40 -1.16 -9.19
CA ARG A 4 -1.28 -2.62 -9.38
C ARG A 4 -1.30 -3.37 -8.06
N LEU A 5 -0.64 -2.84 -7.03
CA LEU A 5 -0.68 -3.42 -5.69
C LEU A 5 -2.10 -3.34 -5.13
N GLN A 6 -2.78 -2.20 -5.31
CA GLN A 6 -4.18 -2.03 -4.89
C GLN A 6 -5.07 -3.08 -5.54
N ARG A 7 -5.00 -3.22 -6.87
CA ARG A 7 -5.78 -4.24 -7.59
C ARG A 7 -5.47 -5.65 -7.09
N GLY A 8 -4.21 -5.96 -6.81
CA GLY A 8 -3.83 -7.25 -6.22
C GLY A 8 -4.50 -7.51 -4.86
N LEU A 9 -4.55 -6.51 -3.98
CA LEU A 9 -5.25 -6.63 -2.69
C LEU A 9 -6.77 -6.74 -2.87
N GLN A 10 -7.35 -5.95 -3.77
CA GLN A 10 -8.77 -6.03 -4.14
C GLN A 10 -9.15 -7.44 -4.63
N ASP A 11 -8.31 -8.04 -5.49
CA ASP A 11 -8.50 -9.40 -5.99
C ASP A 11 -8.38 -10.45 -4.87
N ILE A 12 -7.43 -10.29 -3.95
CA ILE A 12 -7.25 -11.21 -2.79
C ILE A 12 -8.48 -11.21 -1.90
N TYR A 13 -9.05 -10.04 -1.63
CA TYR A 13 -10.17 -9.88 -0.70
C TYR A 13 -11.55 -9.92 -1.35
N GLY A 14 -11.63 -9.92 -2.68
CA GLY A 14 -12.89 -9.84 -3.42
C GLY A 14 -13.65 -8.54 -3.12
N ILE A 15 -12.92 -7.43 -3.04
CA ILE A 15 -13.47 -6.10 -2.76
C ILE A 15 -13.20 -5.17 -3.95
N ASP A 16 -14.07 -4.18 -4.13
CA ASP A 16 -13.89 -3.10 -5.10
C ASP A 16 -13.93 -1.75 -4.37
N LEU A 17 -13.03 -0.86 -4.77
CA LEU A 17 -13.00 0.54 -4.34
C LEU A 17 -13.20 1.44 -5.56
N ASP A 18 -13.98 2.50 -5.39
CA ASP A 18 -14.23 3.51 -6.42
C ASP A 18 -13.13 4.59 -6.49
N VAL A 19 -12.01 4.37 -5.81
CA VAL A 19 -10.87 5.30 -5.69
C VAL A 19 -9.59 4.59 -6.10
N ASP A 20 -8.68 5.30 -6.77
CA ASP A 20 -7.33 4.78 -7.11
C ASP A 20 -6.30 5.43 -6.18
N VAL A 21 -5.47 4.61 -5.53
CA VAL A 21 -4.39 5.05 -4.64
C VAL A 21 -3.45 6.07 -5.30
N GLU A 22 -3.30 6.01 -6.62
CA GLU A 22 -2.44 6.94 -7.37
C GLU A 22 -2.96 8.37 -7.37
N ASP A 23 -4.27 8.57 -7.18
CA ASP A 23 -4.89 9.90 -7.07
C ASP A 23 -4.69 10.54 -5.68
N TYR A 24 -4.20 9.76 -4.71
CA TYR A 24 -4.01 10.19 -3.31
C TYR A 24 -2.53 10.38 -2.95
N LEU A 25 -1.62 10.28 -3.91
CA LEU A 25 -0.19 10.44 -3.64
C LEU A 25 0.17 11.89 -3.34
N CYS A 26 0.94 12.10 -2.27
CA CYS A 26 1.50 13.42 -1.92
C CYS A 26 3.03 13.42 -1.96
N ASP A 27 3.59 14.63 -2.04
CA ASP A 27 5.04 14.81 -2.06
C ASP A 27 5.68 14.76 -0.66
N ALA A 28 7.01 14.63 -0.64
CA ALA A 28 7.77 14.59 0.60
C ALA A 28 7.72 15.91 1.41
N GLY A 29 7.31 17.03 0.81
CA GLY A 29 7.09 18.29 1.51
C GLY A 29 5.89 18.18 2.43
N VAL A 30 4.74 17.73 1.89
CA VAL A 30 3.52 17.46 2.67
C VAL A 30 3.81 16.49 3.81
N ALA A 31 4.52 15.40 3.54
CA ALA A 31 4.90 14.44 4.57
C ALA A 31 5.73 15.08 5.71
N ARG A 32 6.72 15.91 5.38
CA ARG A 32 7.59 16.57 6.36
C ARG A 32 6.90 17.64 7.19
N GLU A 33 5.85 18.26 6.67
CA GLU A 33 5.05 19.23 7.45
C GLU A 33 4.36 18.55 8.65
N HIS A 34 3.98 17.28 8.50
CA HIS A 34 3.27 16.51 9.53
C HIS A 34 4.20 15.65 10.39
N ASP A 35 5.30 15.17 9.83
CA ASP A 35 6.38 14.51 10.58
C ASP A 35 7.73 15.11 10.16
N PRO A 36 8.17 16.20 10.81
CA PRO A 36 9.44 16.86 10.47
C PRO A 36 10.67 15.96 10.71
N SER A 37 10.50 14.88 11.47
CA SER A 37 11.53 13.87 11.72
C SER A 37 11.58 12.78 10.66
N ALA A 38 10.68 12.82 9.65
CA ALA A 38 10.38 11.75 8.71
C ALA A 38 11.61 11.18 8.00
N SER A 39 12.24 10.23 8.69
CA SER A 39 13.01 9.12 8.13
C SER A 39 12.08 8.04 7.56
N ARG A 40 10.76 8.23 7.68
CA ARG A 40 9.74 7.30 7.19
C ARG A 40 9.76 7.22 5.68
N ARG A 41 9.72 5.98 5.17
CA ARG A 41 9.73 5.65 3.74
C ARG A 41 8.32 5.60 3.14
N GLU A 42 7.31 5.63 3.99
CA GLU A 42 5.88 5.65 3.68
C GLU A 42 5.17 6.38 4.83
N MET A 43 4.07 7.07 4.52
CA MET A 43 3.18 7.62 5.54
C MET A 43 1.77 7.84 4.99
N LEU A 44 0.76 7.27 5.63
CA LEU A 44 -0.65 7.60 5.41
C LEU A 44 -1.07 8.76 6.31
N LEU A 45 -1.44 9.88 5.67
CA LEU A 45 -1.97 11.07 6.32
C LEU A 45 -3.50 11.03 6.28
N VAL A 46 -4.11 11.24 7.45
CA VAL A 46 -5.56 11.24 7.60
C VAL A 46 -5.97 12.50 8.35
N SER A 47 -6.91 13.25 7.78
CA SER A 47 -7.50 14.43 8.41
C SER A 47 -9.01 14.34 8.33
N GLN A 48 -9.65 14.51 9.48
CA GLN A 48 -11.11 14.62 9.58
C GLN A 48 -11.42 15.82 10.46
N SER A 49 -12.22 16.76 9.94
CA SER A 49 -12.69 17.88 10.75
C SER A 49 -13.85 17.45 11.64
N ASP A 50 -13.98 18.07 12.82
CA ASP A 50 -15.09 17.80 13.73
C ASP A 50 -16.44 18.05 13.04
N GLY A 51 -17.30 17.04 13.02
CA GLY A 51 -18.62 17.10 12.39
C GLY A 51 -18.61 17.02 10.86
N ALA A 52 -17.46 16.76 10.24
CA ALA A 52 -17.38 16.45 8.81
C ALA A 52 -17.62 14.95 8.56
N ASP A 53 -18.50 14.67 7.62
CA ASP A 53 -18.76 13.31 7.13
C ASP A 53 -17.64 12.80 6.19
N GLU A 54 -16.81 13.71 5.69
CA GLU A 54 -15.71 13.43 4.77
C GLU A 54 -14.36 13.30 5.50
N VAL A 55 -13.56 12.35 5.05
CA VAL A 55 -12.18 12.15 5.50
C VAL A 55 -11.24 12.51 4.35
N GLN A 56 -10.25 13.35 4.64
CA GLN A 56 -9.16 13.66 3.74
C GLN A 56 -8.03 12.67 3.95
N ILE A 57 -7.54 12.10 2.86
CA ILE A 57 -6.51 11.07 2.85
C ILE A 57 -5.39 11.53 1.92
N ALA A 58 -4.14 11.31 2.31
CA ALA A 58 -3.00 11.42 1.42
C ALA A 58 -1.98 10.33 1.75
N LEU A 59 -1.35 9.75 0.73
CA LEU A 59 -0.35 8.71 0.88
C LEU A 59 1.01 9.23 0.40
N TYR A 60 1.97 9.28 1.29
CA TYR A 60 3.37 9.49 0.94
C TYR A 60 4.07 8.15 0.78
N VAL A 61 4.80 7.98 -0.32
CA VAL A 61 5.75 6.88 -0.52
C VAL A 61 7.05 7.48 -1.04
N ASP A 62 8.18 7.11 -0.43
CA ASP A 62 9.48 7.62 -0.83
C ASP A 62 9.75 7.33 -2.32
N ARG A 63 10.21 8.34 -3.04
CA ARG A 63 10.42 8.29 -4.48
C ARG A 63 11.41 7.19 -4.89
N ALA A 64 12.39 6.85 -4.05
CA ALA A 64 13.32 5.77 -4.30
C ALA A 64 12.61 4.40 -4.32
N ILE A 65 11.58 4.21 -3.49
CA ILE A 65 10.76 3.00 -3.47
C ILE A 65 9.97 2.88 -4.78
N ILE A 66 9.26 3.94 -5.17
CA ILE A 66 8.50 3.99 -6.42
C ILE A 66 9.41 3.71 -7.62
N ALA A 67 10.55 4.42 -7.70
CA ALA A 67 11.51 4.26 -8.78
C ALA A 67 12.10 2.85 -8.84
N GLY A 68 12.38 2.22 -7.69
CA GLY A 68 12.83 0.83 -7.63
C GLY A 68 11.80 -0.13 -8.20
N LEU A 69 10.54 0.00 -7.80
CA LEU A 69 9.46 -0.84 -8.32
C LEU A 69 9.26 -0.64 -9.82
N GLU A 70 9.32 0.60 -10.32
CA GLU A 70 9.21 0.91 -11.75
C GLU A 70 10.38 0.38 -12.59
N ALA A 71 11.59 0.37 -12.04
CA ALA A 71 12.77 -0.13 -12.72
C ALA A 71 12.82 -1.67 -12.80
N SER A 72 11.89 -2.37 -12.17
CA SER A 72 11.87 -3.84 -12.09
C SER A 72 10.57 -4.44 -12.61
N HIS A 73 10.67 -5.58 -13.29
CA HIS A 73 9.48 -6.31 -13.73
C HIS A 73 8.70 -6.82 -12.51
N PRO A 74 7.34 -6.72 -12.46
CA PRO A 74 6.56 -7.08 -11.27
C PRO A 74 6.83 -8.49 -10.72
N ALA A 75 7.09 -9.46 -11.60
CA ALA A 75 7.47 -10.83 -11.21
C ALA A 75 8.78 -10.92 -10.38
N ARG A 76 9.57 -9.84 -10.32
CA ARG A 76 10.83 -9.76 -9.57
C ARG A 76 10.72 -8.96 -8.27
N TRP A 77 9.59 -8.33 -7.98
CA TRP A 77 9.45 -7.51 -6.78
C TRP A 77 9.64 -8.29 -5.48
N ILE A 78 9.22 -9.56 -5.47
CA ILE A 78 9.41 -10.43 -4.29
C ILE A 78 10.81 -11.07 -4.22
N LEU A 79 11.75 -10.68 -5.08
CA LEU A 79 13.07 -11.31 -5.21
C LEU A 79 14.19 -10.29 -5.02
N GLY A 80 15.20 -10.66 -4.22
CA GLY A 80 16.45 -9.92 -4.08
C GLY A 80 16.23 -8.49 -3.57
N ASP A 81 16.98 -7.55 -4.16
CA ASP A 81 17.08 -6.16 -3.67
C ASP A 81 15.77 -5.36 -3.75
N GLN A 82 14.79 -5.83 -4.54
CA GLN A 82 13.49 -5.16 -4.68
C GLN A 82 12.50 -5.50 -3.58
N PHE A 83 12.79 -6.50 -2.77
CA PHE A 83 11.85 -7.02 -1.78
C PHE A 83 11.48 -5.99 -0.71
N ASP A 84 12.46 -5.23 -0.23
CA ASP A 84 12.21 -4.17 0.75
C ASP A 84 11.33 -3.05 0.17
N ALA A 85 11.62 -2.61 -1.05
CA ALA A 85 10.79 -1.60 -1.73
C ALA A 85 9.37 -2.12 -2.00
N TYR A 86 9.24 -3.39 -2.33
CA TYR A 86 7.96 -4.04 -2.48
C TYR A 86 7.16 -4.06 -1.19
N CYS A 87 7.76 -4.47 -0.07
CA CYS A 87 7.09 -4.49 1.23
C CYS A 87 6.62 -3.09 1.67
N VAL A 88 7.47 -2.07 1.52
CA VAL A 88 7.11 -0.68 1.87
C VAL A 88 5.99 -0.15 0.98
N GLY A 89 6.07 -0.37 -0.34
CA GLY A 89 5.02 0.06 -1.26
C GLY A 89 3.69 -0.67 -1.00
N LEU A 90 3.74 -1.96 -0.67
CA LEU A 90 2.56 -2.76 -0.35
C LEU A 90 1.93 -2.34 0.98
N GLU A 91 2.74 -1.98 1.99
CA GLU A 91 2.27 -1.50 3.29
C GLU A 91 1.44 -0.23 3.16
N GLY A 92 1.95 0.80 2.48
CA GLY A 92 1.18 2.03 2.26
C GLY A 92 -0.10 1.82 1.45
N VAL A 93 -0.05 0.94 0.45
CA VAL A 93 -1.24 0.58 -0.33
C VAL A 93 -2.24 -0.24 0.51
N SER A 94 -1.77 -1.13 1.38
CA SER A 94 -2.61 -1.87 2.35
C SER A 94 -3.31 -0.90 3.29
N HIS A 95 -2.57 0.07 3.86
CA HIS A 95 -3.15 1.09 4.74
C HIS A 95 -4.24 1.90 4.01
N PHE A 96 -3.96 2.34 2.78
CA PHE A 96 -4.92 3.05 1.94
C PHE A 96 -6.18 2.20 1.67
N VAL A 97 -6.01 0.95 1.21
CA VAL A 97 -7.14 0.04 0.89
C VAL A 97 -7.98 -0.24 2.12
N TYR A 98 -7.35 -0.52 3.26
CA TYR A 98 -8.05 -0.81 4.51
C TYR A 98 -8.86 0.41 4.97
N LEU A 99 -8.25 1.60 4.98
CA LEU A 99 -8.92 2.83 5.37
C LEU A 99 -10.06 3.19 4.41
N ALA A 100 -9.84 3.12 3.09
CA ALA A 100 -10.87 3.39 2.09
C ALA A 100 -12.05 2.42 2.21
N PHE A 101 -11.78 1.14 2.42
CA PHE A 101 -12.82 0.12 2.54
C PHE A 101 -13.64 0.25 3.83
N HIS A 102 -12.97 0.33 4.98
CA HIS A 102 -13.62 0.37 6.30
C HIS A 102 -14.18 1.75 6.63
N GLY A 103 -13.39 2.81 6.39
CA GLY A 103 -13.80 4.19 6.58
C GLY A 103 -14.96 4.59 5.68
N GLY A 104 -14.96 4.17 4.41
CA GLY A 104 -16.09 4.37 3.49
C GLY A 104 -17.39 3.65 3.92
N ARG A 105 -17.31 2.74 4.90
CA ARG A 105 -18.46 2.05 5.51
C ARG A 105 -18.80 2.57 6.91
N GLY A 106 -18.23 3.70 7.31
CA GLY A 106 -18.44 4.30 8.63
C GLY A 106 -17.91 3.43 9.78
N ARG A 107 -16.97 2.52 9.50
CA ARG A 107 -16.32 1.72 10.54
C ARG A 107 -15.07 2.45 11.02
N PRO A 108 -14.87 2.58 12.35
CA PRO A 108 -13.63 3.14 12.87
C PRO A 108 -12.45 2.27 12.46
N VAL A 109 -11.31 2.91 12.24
CA VAL A 109 -10.04 2.30 11.87
C VAL A 109 -8.98 2.77 12.86
N THR A 110 -8.17 1.83 13.36
CA THR A 110 -7.07 2.10 14.28
C THR A 110 -5.72 1.87 13.61
N GLU A 111 -4.67 2.54 14.11
CA GLU A 111 -3.30 2.33 13.62
C GLU A 111 -2.85 0.88 13.79
N LEU A 112 -3.24 0.22 14.88
CA LEU A 112 -2.94 -1.20 15.10
C LEU A 112 -3.58 -2.12 14.03
N GLU A 113 -4.81 -1.83 13.61
CA GLU A 113 -5.47 -2.60 12.54
C GLU A 113 -4.78 -2.40 11.19
N LEU A 114 -4.34 -1.18 10.90
CA LEU A 114 -3.59 -0.86 9.68
C LEU A 114 -2.29 -1.65 9.60
N GLU A 115 -1.47 -1.58 10.64
CA GLU A 115 -0.18 -2.28 10.70
C GLU A 115 -0.36 -3.81 10.67
N LEU A 116 -1.34 -4.33 11.42
CA LEU A 116 -1.63 -5.76 11.41
C LEU A 116 -2.07 -6.24 10.03
N GLN A 117 -2.94 -5.49 9.36
CA GLN A 117 -3.39 -5.83 8.01
C GLN A 117 -2.24 -5.78 7.01
N ALA A 118 -1.36 -4.79 7.10
CA ALA A 118 -0.19 -4.70 6.22
C ALA A 118 0.74 -5.91 6.35
N GLU A 119 0.94 -6.44 7.55
CA GLU A 119 1.69 -7.69 7.74
C GLU A 119 1.00 -8.91 7.11
N VAL A 120 -0.33 -9.00 7.23
CA VAL A 120 -1.12 -10.06 6.57
C VAL A 120 -0.99 -9.94 5.05
N ASP A 121 -1.11 -8.73 4.50
CA ASP A 121 -1.04 -8.46 3.07
C ASP A 121 0.34 -8.79 2.50
N LYS A 122 1.41 -8.40 3.19
CA LYS A 122 2.80 -8.79 2.87
C LYS A 122 2.94 -10.31 2.83
N PHE A 123 2.46 -11.01 3.85
CA PHE A 123 2.56 -12.47 3.92
C PHE A 123 1.76 -13.17 2.81
N VAL A 124 0.50 -12.80 2.62
CA VAL A 124 -0.40 -13.44 1.64
C VAL A 124 0.10 -13.19 0.23
N SER A 125 0.45 -11.93 -0.08
CA SER A 125 0.91 -11.57 -1.42
C SER A 125 2.22 -12.26 -1.78
N CYS A 126 3.18 -12.32 -0.85
CA CYS A 126 4.41 -13.10 -1.05
C CYS A 126 4.12 -14.60 -1.24
N SER A 127 3.23 -15.17 -0.42
CA SER A 127 2.86 -16.58 -0.50
C SER A 127 2.24 -16.94 -1.86
N LEU A 128 1.38 -16.06 -2.39
CA LEU A 128 0.77 -16.22 -3.71
C LEU A 128 1.81 -16.09 -4.83
N ALA A 129 2.69 -15.08 -4.76
CA ALA A 129 3.74 -14.88 -5.75
C ALA A 129 4.74 -16.05 -5.80
N VAL A 130 5.16 -16.59 -4.65
CA VAL A 130 6.03 -17.78 -4.56
C VAL A 130 5.36 -19.02 -5.18
N ARG A 131 4.05 -19.21 -4.94
CA ARG A 131 3.28 -20.29 -5.56
C ARG A 131 3.26 -20.16 -7.09
N GLN A 132 2.96 -18.97 -7.60
CA GLN A 132 2.93 -18.70 -9.04
C GLN A 132 4.29 -18.95 -9.71
N LEU A 133 5.39 -18.51 -9.08
CA LEU A 133 6.75 -18.78 -9.58
C LEU A 133 7.07 -20.28 -9.58
N SER A 134 6.65 -21.01 -8.53
CA SER A 134 6.86 -22.45 -8.42
C SER A 134 6.11 -23.23 -9.50
N ASP A 135 4.86 -22.84 -9.79
CA ASP A 135 4.05 -23.48 -10.82
C ASP A 135 4.57 -23.16 -12.23
N ALA A 136 5.04 -21.93 -12.47
CA ALA A 136 5.69 -21.56 -13.72
C ALA A 136 6.99 -22.34 -13.95
N ALA A 137 7.80 -22.55 -12.90
CA ALA A 137 9.04 -23.33 -12.98
C ALA A 137 8.81 -24.82 -13.25
N ARG A 138 7.62 -25.35 -12.98
CA ARG A 138 7.26 -26.75 -13.27
C ARG A 138 6.82 -26.98 -14.73
N LEU A 139 6.59 -25.91 -15.48
CA LEU A 139 6.12 -25.96 -16.87
C LEU A 139 7.25 -25.80 -17.91
N VAL A 140 8.50 -25.68 -17.46
CA VAL A 140 9.73 -25.52 -18.27
C VAL A 140 10.61 -26.75 -18.11
#